data_AF-A0A951N7V5-F1
#
_entry.id   AF-A0A951N7V5-F1
#
_cell.length_a   1.000
_cell.length_b   1.000
_cell.length_c   1.000
_cell.angle_alpha   90.00
_cell.angle_beta   90.00
_cell.angle_gamma   90.00
#
_symmetry.space_group_name_H-M   'P 1'
#
loop_
_entity.id
_entity.type
_entity.pdbx_description
1 polymer ?
#
loop_
_entity_poly.entity_id
_entity_poly.type
_entity_poly.pdbx_seq_one_letter_code
_entity_poly.pdbx_strand_id
1 'polypeptide(L)'
;SAAVSFSSVYSDFVYTLSGALPKRHWPLWALGCVWMWSFLLVRPSFRHFWPMRRTGLEKSVARLGVLPPALERFQREQRSYPAQLSELVPKYLDRIPATGMAAYPELRYRRGDAQNGLLRYGLQVPTSAGFINFDALYYCPDGNYESLRNSGTIERIGAWAYLHE
;
A
#
# COMPACT_ATOMS: atom_id res chain seq x y z
N SER A 1 -40.52 -3.29 -29.92
CA SER A 1 -40.34 -3.38 -28.46
C SER A 1 -40.43 -4.81 -27.99
N ALA A 2 -39.30 -5.41 -27.65
CA ALA A 2 -39.26 -6.68 -26.92
C ALA A 2 -38.14 -6.56 -25.88
N ALA A 3 -38.48 -5.98 -24.73
CA ALA A 3 -37.62 -6.02 -23.57
C ALA A 3 -37.77 -7.42 -22.95
N VAL A 4 -36.99 -8.37 -23.45
CA VAL A 4 -36.79 -9.64 -22.74
C VAL A 4 -36.10 -9.29 -21.44
N SER A 5 -36.80 -9.43 -20.31
CA SER A 5 -36.19 -9.14 -19.02
C SER A 5 -35.08 -10.16 -18.78
N PHE A 6 -33.91 -9.66 -18.40
CA PHE A 6 -32.72 -10.48 -18.12
C PHE A 6 -33.01 -11.60 -17.09
N SER A 7 -34.04 -11.42 -16.25
CA SER A 7 -34.49 -12.39 -15.27
C SER A 7 -35.14 -13.65 -15.86
N SER A 8 -35.86 -13.55 -16.99
CA SER A 8 -36.59 -14.69 -17.57
C SER A 8 -35.63 -15.67 -18.24
N VAL A 9 -34.69 -15.16 -19.02
CA VAL A 9 -33.66 -15.97 -19.71
C VAL A 9 -32.74 -16.68 -18.70
N TYR A 10 -32.46 -16.02 -17.57
CA TYR A 10 -31.63 -16.61 -16.51
C TYR A 10 -32.34 -17.77 -15.81
N SER A 11 -33.65 -17.67 -15.59
CA SER A 11 -34.42 -18.73 -14.93
C SER A 11 -34.48 -19.98 -15.81
N ASP A 12 -34.76 -19.84 -17.10
CA ASP A 12 -34.89 -20.98 -18.02
C ASP A 12 -33.55 -21.71 -18.24
N PHE A 13 -32.44 -20.97 -18.26
CA PHE A 13 -31.10 -21.54 -18.39
C PHE A 13 -30.70 -22.36 -17.15
N VAL A 14 -30.97 -21.85 -15.95
CA VAL A 14 -30.69 -22.55 -14.68
C VAL A 14 -31.56 -23.81 -14.55
N TYR A 15 -32.85 -23.72 -14.92
CA TYR A 15 -33.75 -24.87 -14.86
C TYR A 15 -33.36 -25.97 -15.84
N THR A 16 -32.98 -25.63 -17.08
CA THR A 16 -32.62 -26.61 -18.11
C THR A 16 -31.31 -27.34 -17.77
N LEU A 17 -30.31 -26.63 -17.23
CA LEU A 17 -29.06 -27.25 -16.76
C LEU A 17 -29.26 -28.13 -15.51
N SER A 18 -30.20 -27.75 -14.62
CA SER A 18 -30.47 -28.53 -13.41
C SER A 18 -31.15 -29.88 -13.67
N GLY A 19 -31.89 -30.01 -14.77
CA GLY A 19 -32.56 -31.26 -15.17
C GLY A 19 -31.67 -32.27 -15.89
N ALA A 20 -30.55 -31.83 -16.47
CA ALA A 20 -29.68 -32.68 -17.29
C ALA A 20 -28.54 -33.36 -16.52
N LEU A 21 -28.29 -32.97 -15.26
CA LEU A 21 -27.15 -33.44 -14.48
C LEU A 21 -27.57 -34.42 -13.37
N PRO A 22 -26.87 -35.57 -13.21
CA PRO A 22 -27.14 -36.48 -12.11
C PRO A 22 -26.91 -35.78 -10.75
N LYS A 23 -27.87 -35.92 -9.82
CA LYS A 23 -27.83 -35.31 -8.47
C LYS A 23 -26.52 -35.57 -7.70
N ARG A 24 -25.79 -36.64 -8.04
CA ARG A 24 -24.48 -36.99 -7.47
C ARG A 24 -23.39 -35.92 -7.69
N HIS A 25 -23.53 -35.04 -8.70
CA HIS A 25 -22.52 -34.04 -9.04
C HIS A 25 -22.87 -32.61 -8.60
N TRP A 26 -24.03 -32.39 -7.97
CA TRP A 26 -24.45 -31.08 -7.48
C TRP A 26 -23.47 -30.37 -6.52
N PRO A 27 -22.81 -31.06 -5.56
CA PRO A 27 -21.87 -30.39 -4.65
C PRO A 27 -20.66 -29.79 -5.40
N LEU A 28 -20.18 -30.48 -6.43
CA LEU A 28 -19.04 -30.03 -7.25
C LEU A 28 -19.42 -28.81 -8.10
N TRP A 29 -20.65 -28.78 -8.62
CA TRP A 29 -21.18 -27.64 -9.36
C TRP A 29 -21.41 -26.42 -8.47
N ALA A 30 -21.97 -26.61 -7.27
CA ALA A 30 -22.13 -25.53 -6.31
C ALA A 30 -20.76 -24.92 -5.92
N LEU A 31 -19.75 -25.76 -5.68
CA LEU A 31 -18.38 -25.32 -5.44
C LEU A 31 -17.80 -24.55 -6.63
N GLY A 32 -18.00 -25.03 -7.86
CA GLY A 32 -17.56 -24.36 -9.09
C GLY A 32 -18.20 -22.98 -9.28
N CYS A 33 -19.52 -22.87 -9.02
CA CYS A 33 -20.22 -21.60 -9.05
C CYS A 33 -19.69 -20.63 -7.99
N VAL A 34 -19.51 -21.07 -6.74
CA VAL A 34 -18.93 -20.25 -5.67
C VAL A 34 -17.51 -19.77 -6.04
N TRP A 35 -16.69 -20.65 -6.60
CA TRP A 35 -15.35 -20.30 -7.10
C TRP A 35 -15.41 -19.27 -8.24
N MET A 36 -16.30 -19.46 -9.20
CA MET A 36 -16.49 -18.55 -10.34
C MET A 36 -17.00 -17.17 -9.89
N TRP A 37 -17.99 -17.13 -9.01
CA TRP A 37 -18.50 -15.88 -8.42
C TRP A 37 -17.42 -15.18 -7.59
N SER A 38 -16.60 -15.92 -6.83
CA SER A 38 -15.45 -15.36 -6.12
C SER A 38 -14.44 -14.75 -7.09
N PHE A 39 -14.12 -15.42 -8.20
CA PHE A 39 -13.18 -14.89 -9.21
C PHE A 39 -13.72 -13.65 -9.93
N LEU A 40 -15.02 -13.62 -10.24
CA LEU A 40 -15.67 -12.51 -10.93
C LEU A 40 -15.89 -11.28 -10.03
N LEU A 41 -16.13 -11.47 -8.73
CA LEU A 41 -16.33 -10.37 -7.79
C LEU A 41 -15.03 -9.86 -7.15
N VAL A 42 -14.00 -10.70 -7.00
CA VAL A 42 -12.75 -10.30 -6.32
C VAL A 42 -11.77 -9.59 -7.27
N ARG A 43 -11.70 -9.99 -8.55
CA ARG A 43 -10.73 -9.41 -9.50
C ARG A 43 -10.95 -7.92 -9.86
N PRO A 44 -12.18 -7.42 -10.08
CA PRO A 44 -12.40 -6.01 -10.42
C PRO A 44 -12.07 -5.06 -9.26
N SER A 45 -12.18 -5.55 -8.03
CA SER A 45 -11.96 -4.81 -6.78
C SER A 45 -10.53 -4.31 -6.64
N PHE A 46 -9.55 -5.10 -7.09
CA PHE A 46 -8.13 -4.71 -7.07
C PHE A 46 -7.81 -3.52 -8.00
N ARG A 47 -8.48 -3.42 -9.15
CA ARG A 47 -8.24 -2.32 -10.12
C ARG A 47 -8.75 -0.97 -9.63
N HIS A 48 -9.81 -0.95 -8.83
CA HIS A 48 -10.37 0.29 -8.26
C HIS A 48 -9.71 0.71 -6.94
N PHE A 49 -9.08 -0.23 -6.24
CA PHE A 49 -8.45 0.05 -4.96
C PHE A 49 -7.15 0.85 -5.08
N TRP A 50 -6.36 0.62 -6.14
CA TRP A 50 -5.06 1.27 -6.30
C TRP A 50 -5.13 2.81 -6.38
N PRO A 51 -6.02 3.44 -7.19
CA PRO A 51 -6.15 4.89 -7.20
C PRO A 51 -6.44 5.50 -5.82
N MET A 52 -7.32 4.87 -5.03
CA MET A 52 -7.64 5.35 -3.69
C MET A 52 -6.43 5.26 -2.75
N ARG A 53 -5.72 4.13 -2.79
CA ARG A 53 -4.51 3.90 -2.00
C ARG A 53 -3.43 4.92 -2.37
N ARG A 54 -3.19 5.12 -3.67
CA ARG A 54 -2.23 6.10 -4.19
C ARG A 54 -2.53 7.50 -3.71
N THR A 55 -3.78 7.97 -3.77
CA THR A 55 -4.16 9.28 -3.23
C THR A 55 -3.88 9.40 -1.74
N GLY A 56 -4.09 8.32 -0.97
CA GLY A 56 -3.70 8.27 0.45
C GLY A 56 -2.19 8.45 0.65
N LEU A 57 -1.38 7.71 -0.11
CA LEU A 57 0.09 7.79 -0.07
C LEU A 57 0.58 9.18 -0.46
N GLU A 58 0.06 9.78 -1.53
CA GLU A 58 0.42 11.14 -1.97
C GLU A 58 0.13 12.18 -0.88
N LYS A 59 -1.02 12.09 -0.20
CA LYS A 59 -1.35 12.96 0.93
C LYS A 59 -0.40 12.74 2.12
N SER A 60 0.00 11.51 2.39
CA SER A 60 0.99 11.21 3.42
C SER A 60 2.37 11.77 3.08
N VAL A 61 2.83 11.59 1.84
CA VAL A 61 4.09 12.18 1.35
C VAL A 61 4.09 13.70 1.54
N ALA A 62 2.99 14.37 1.18
CA ALA A 62 2.88 15.82 1.36
C ALA A 62 2.99 16.24 2.83
N ARG A 63 2.32 15.52 3.75
CA ARG A 63 2.38 15.81 5.21
C ARG A 63 3.75 15.54 5.80
N LEU A 64 4.38 14.44 5.42
CA LEU A 64 5.69 14.02 5.92
C LEU A 64 6.84 14.82 5.29
N GLY A 65 6.57 15.59 4.23
CA GLY A 65 7.54 16.43 3.54
C GLY A 65 8.22 17.49 4.41
N VAL A 66 7.68 17.80 5.60
CA VAL A 66 8.31 18.69 6.58
C VAL A 66 9.48 18.06 7.33
N LEU A 67 9.57 16.72 7.37
CA LEU A 67 10.61 16.01 8.14
C LEU A 67 12.01 16.13 7.53
N PRO A 68 12.23 15.91 6.22
CA PRO A 68 13.56 16.03 5.64
C PRO A 68 14.23 17.39 5.89
N PRO A 69 13.59 18.55 5.64
CA PRO A 69 14.24 19.84 5.90
C PRO A 69 14.52 20.06 7.40
N ALA A 70 13.67 19.55 8.30
CA ALA A 70 13.91 19.61 9.74
C ALA A 70 15.13 18.77 10.16
N LEU A 71 15.25 17.54 9.62
CA LEU A 71 16.40 16.65 9.85
C LEU A 71 17.70 17.26 9.32
N GLU A 72 17.69 17.82 8.11
CA GLU A 72 18.87 18.49 7.55
C GLU A 72 19.26 19.74 8.36
N ARG A 73 18.28 20.49 8.88
CA ARG A 73 18.56 21.63 9.76
C ARG A 73 19.17 21.19 11.09
N PHE A 74 18.61 20.15 11.71
CA PHE A 74 19.17 19.56 12.92
C PHE A 74 20.62 19.12 12.69
N GLN A 75 20.89 18.45 11.56
CA GLN A 75 22.23 17.98 11.21
C GLN A 75 23.22 19.13 11.04
N ARG A 76 22.83 20.24 10.41
CA ARG A 76 23.73 21.40 10.27
C ARG A 76 24.09 22.04 11.60
N GLU A 77 23.13 22.13 12.52
CA GLU A 77 23.32 22.78 13.81
C GLU A 77 24.05 21.88 14.82
N GLN A 78 23.70 20.59 14.87
CA GLN A 78 24.22 19.62 15.84
C GLN A 78 25.35 18.72 15.28
N ARG A 79 25.70 18.91 14.01
CA ARG A 79 26.71 18.11 13.25
C ARG A 79 26.44 16.60 13.23
N SER A 80 25.23 16.17 13.60
CA SER A 80 24.80 14.77 13.65
C SER A 80 23.29 14.68 13.44
N TYR A 81 22.81 13.53 12.97
CA TYR A 81 21.37 13.26 12.90
C TYR A 81 20.83 12.83 14.26
N PRO A 82 19.57 13.17 14.58
CA PRO A 82 18.98 12.83 15.87
C PRO A 82 18.92 11.31 16.02
N ALA A 83 19.04 10.80 17.25
CA ALA A 83 18.87 9.37 17.51
C ALA A 83 17.41 8.96 17.31
N GLN A 84 16.48 9.88 17.59
CA GLN A 84 15.04 9.68 17.44
C GLN A 84 14.33 10.96 17.00
N LEU A 85 13.19 10.84 16.32
CA LEU A 85 12.47 11.99 15.77
C LEU A 85 12.03 13.00 16.84
N SER A 86 11.77 12.58 18.07
CA SER A 86 11.33 13.48 19.16
C SER A 86 12.34 14.58 19.48
N GLU A 87 13.63 14.42 19.18
CA GLU A 87 14.65 15.46 19.36
C GLU A 87 14.48 16.66 18.40
N LEU A 88 13.68 16.50 17.34
CA LEU A 88 13.31 17.60 16.46
C LEU A 88 12.33 18.57 17.13
N VAL A 89 11.64 18.13 18.18
CA VAL A 89 10.62 18.91 18.89
C VAL A 89 11.21 19.50 20.18
N PRO A 90 10.87 20.75 20.57
CA PRO A 90 10.03 21.70 19.84
C PRO A 90 10.81 22.61 18.87
N LYS A 91 12.15 22.53 18.86
CA LYS A 91 12.99 23.56 18.22
C LYS A 91 12.87 23.60 16.68
N TYR A 92 12.76 22.44 16.04
CA TYR A 92 12.74 22.31 14.57
C TYR A 92 11.34 22.03 14.03
N LEU A 93 10.47 21.44 14.86
CA LEU A 93 9.08 21.12 14.56
C LEU A 93 8.23 21.30 15.83
N ASP A 94 7.00 21.79 15.68
CA ASP A 94 6.06 21.89 16.81
C ASP A 94 5.65 20.51 17.34
N ARG A 95 5.54 19.53 16.43
CA ARG A 95 5.24 18.13 16.71
C ARG A 95 5.67 17.25 15.53
N ILE A 96 5.81 15.96 15.77
CA ILE A 96 6.05 14.99 14.69
C ILE A 96 4.76 14.79 13.89
N PRO A 97 4.77 14.99 12.56
CA PRO A 97 3.58 14.80 11.74
C PRO A 97 3.19 13.32 11.71
N ALA A 98 1.89 13.04 11.87
CA ALA A 98 1.35 11.72 11.59
C ALA A 98 1.30 11.47 10.07
N THR A 99 1.31 10.20 9.67
CA THR A 99 1.13 9.81 8.25
C THR A 99 -0.24 10.29 7.73
N GLY A 100 -1.24 10.32 8.61
CA GLY A 100 -2.63 10.64 8.30
C GLY A 100 -3.31 9.58 7.42
N MET A 101 -2.78 8.35 7.44
CA MET A 101 -3.43 7.13 6.95
C MET A 101 -3.84 6.30 8.17
N ALA A 102 -5.15 6.13 8.40
CA ALA A 102 -5.63 5.39 9.56
C ALA A 102 -5.18 3.91 9.56
N ALA A 103 -5.10 3.29 8.37
CA ALA A 103 -4.60 1.93 8.21
C ALA A 103 -3.09 1.80 8.45
N TYR A 104 -2.33 2.89 8.28
CA TYR A 104 -0.87 2.90 8.32
C TYR A 104 -0.36 4.07 9.18
N PRO A 105 -0.62 4.05 10.50
CA PRO A 105 -0.31 5.17 11.37
C PRO A 105 1.18 5.29 11.71
N GLU A 106 1.93 4.20 11.56
CA GLU A 106 3.32 4.10 12.01
C GLU A 106 4.29 4.80 11.06
N LEU A 107 5.15 5.65 11.63
CA LEU A 107 6.31 6.22 10.94
C LEU A 107 7.58 5.69 11.62
N ARG A 108 8.40 4.96 10.86
CA ARG A 108 9.70 4.48 11.30
C ARG A 108 10.80 5.42 10.83
N TYR A 109 11.72 5.71 11.72
CA TYR A 109 12.93 6.47 11.44
C TYR A 109 14.14 5.58 11.72
N ARG A 110 15.07 5.56 10.77
CA ARG A 110 16.34 4.88 10.94
C ARG A 110 17.45 5.91 10.75
N ARG A 111 18.22 6.16 11.79
CA ARG A 111 19.45 6.92 11.67
C ARG A 111 20.45 6.10 10.85
N GLY A 112 21.09 6.76 9.89
CA GLY A 112 22.17 6.18 9.12
C GLY A 112 23.40 5.92 9.95
N ASP A 113 24.19 4.93 9.56
CA ASP A 113 25.52 4.73 10.12
C ASP A 113 26.55 5.44 9.25
N ALA A 114 27.12 6.52 9.78
CA ALA A 114 28.15 7.30 9.11
C ALA A 114 29.42 6.47 8.81
N GLN A 115 29.69 5.42 9.58
CA GLN A 115 30.89 4.59 9.40
C GLN A 115 30.76 3.62 8.23
N ASN A 116 29.54 3.15 7.96
CA ASN A 116 29.28 2.17 6.92
C ASN A 116 28.82 2.79 5.58
N GLY A 117 28.57 4.11 5.54
CA GLY A 117 28.27 4.84 4.31
C GLY A 117 26.96 4.46 3.61
N LEU A 118 26.16 3.57 4.20
CA LEU A 118 25.03 2.93 3.52
C LEU A 118 23.83 3.85 3.34
N LEU A 119 23.52 4.74 4.30
CA LEU A 119 22.46 5.77 4.22
C LEU A 119 22.76 6.87 5.26
N ARG A 120 22.40 8.14 5.00
CA ARG A 120 22.48 9.25 5.99
C ARG A 120 21.40 9.12 7.07
N TYR A 121 20.17 8.84 6.63
CA TYR A 121 19.01 8.43 7.42
C TYR A 121 17.96 7.87 6.46
N GLY A 122 16.94 7.23 7.00
CA GLY A 122 15.77 6.78 6.25
C GLY A 122 14.47 7.00 7.02
N LEU A 123 13.40 7.29 6.29
CA LEU A 123 12.03 7.23 6.82
C LEU A 123 11.29 6.11 6.12
N GLN A 124 10.45 5.40 6.85
CA GLN A 124 9.65 4.31 6.32
C GLN A 124 8.26 4.36 6.93
N VAL A 125 7.23 4.22 6.10
CA VAL A 125 5.87 3.92 6.53
C VAL A 125 5.56 2.50 6.06
N PRO A 126 5.47 1.52 6.97
CA PRO A 126 4.97 0.20 6.63
C PRO A 126 3.54 0.32 6.12
N THR A 127 3.26 -0.22 4.94
CA THR A 127 1.93 -0.20 4.31
C THR A 127 1.39 -1.60 4.04
N SER A 128 1.93 -2.59 4.73
CA SER A 128 1.48 -3.98 4.63
C SER A 128 -0.03 -4.08 4.87
N ALA A 129 -0.73 -4.71 3.93
CA ALA A 129 -2.17 -4.98 4.04
C ALA A 129 -2.40 -6.50 4.05
N GLY A 130 -2.97 -7.03 5.14
CA GLY A 130 -3.23 -8.45 5.29
C GLY A 130 -2.02 -9.26 5.80
N PHE A 131 -2.00 -10.57 5.52
CA PHE A 131 -1.06 -11.52 6.14
C PHE A 131 0.26 -11.71 5.38
N ILE A 132 0.31 -11.42 4.07
CA ILE A 132 1.49 -11.64 3.20
C ILE A 132 1.62 -10.47 2.22
N ASN A 133 1.99 -9.30 2.73
CA ASN A 133 2.35 -8.14 1.92
C ASN A 133 3.34 -7.33 2.77
N PHE A 134 4.46 -6.93 2.16
CA PHE A 134 5.52 -6.17 2.84
C PHE A 134 5.72 -4.79 2.18
N ASP A 135 4.67 -4.29 1.53
CA ASP A 135 4.67 -2.97 0.91
C ASP A 135 5.07 -1.90 1.91
N ALA A 136 5.92 -0.99 1.47
CA ALA A 136 6.32 0.13 2.31
C ALA A 136 6.65 1.37 1.48
N LEU A 137 6.37 2.52 2.08
CA LEU A 137 6.74 3.82 1.55
C LEU A 137 8.05 4.28 2.20
N TYR A 138 9.08 4.52 1.40
CA TYR A 138 10.42 4.86 1.84
C TYR A 138 10.81 6.28 1.43
N TYR A 139 11.59 6.93 2.28
CA TYR A 139 12.34 8.14 1.97
C TYR A 139 13.83 7.92 2.23
N CYS A 140 14.64 8.16 1.20
CA CYS A 140 16.08 8.24 1.27
C CYS A 140 16.53 9.64 0.81
N PRO A 141 17.35 10.36 1.60
CA PRO A 141 17.75 11.74 1.30
C PRO A 141 18.61 11.88 0.04
N ASP A 142 19.34 10.84 -0.33
CA ASP A 142 20.13 10.76 -1.57
C ASP A 142 19.27 10.37 -2.79
N GLY A 143 18.01 10.04 -2.58
CA GLY A 143 17.10 9.58 -3.62
C GLY A 143 17.49 8.23 -4.24
N ASN A 144 18.44 7.50 -3.63
CA ASN A 144 18.89 6.21 -4.09
C ASN A 144 18.04 5.10 -3.47
N TYR A 145 17.30 4.40 -4.31
CA TYR A 145 16.43 3.29 -3.91
C TYR A 145 16.81 1.98 -4.62
N GLU A 146 18.02 1.90 -5.19
CA GLU A 146 18.47 0.71 -5.92
C GLU A 146 18.52 -0.53 -5.04
N SER A 147 18.90 -0.36 -3.77
CA SER A 147 18.93 -1.45 -2.78
C SER A 147 17.55 -2.11 -2.58
N LEU A 148 16.46 -1.38 -2.85
CA LEU A 148 15.09 -1.89 -2.72
C LEU A 148 14.62 -2.64 -3.97
N ARG A 149 15.29 -2.52 -5.13
CA ARG A 149 14.83 -3.12 -6.39
C ARG A 149 14.82 -4.65 -6.36
N ASN A 150 15.70 -5.24 -5.56
CA ASN A 150 15.75 -6.70 -5.40
C ASN A 150 14.60 -7.24 -4.54
N SER A 151 13.83 -6.37 -3.89
CA SER A 151 12.75 -6.74 -2.97
C SER A 151 11.35 -6.50 -3.55
N GLY A 152 11.23 -5.97 -4.77
CA GLY A 152 9.92 -5.72 -5.37
C GLY A 152 9.92 -4.64 -6.45
N THR A 153 8.72 -4.24 -6.88
CA THR A 153 8.55 -3.16 -7.87
C THR A 153 8.52 -1.81 -7.18
N ILE A 154 9.33 -0.86 -7.64
CA ILE A 154 9.37 0.49 -7.07
C ILE A 154 8.53 1.45 -7.90
N GLU A 155 7.64 2.17 -7.24
CA GLU A 155 6.91 3.31 -7.79
C GLU A 155 7.34 4.61 -7.11
N ARG A 156 7.66 5.63 -7.90
CA ARG A 156 8.03 6.95 -7.38
C ARG A 156 6.79 7.76 -7.02
N ILE A 157 6.77 8.31 -5.80
CA ILE A 157 5.74 9.26 -5.34
C ILE A 157 6.46 10.52 -4.83
N GLY A 158 6.70 11.45 -5.75
CA GLY A 158 7.55 12.62 -5.45
C GLY A 158 8.97 12.21 -5.08
N ALA A 159 9.46 12.70 -3.94
CA ALA A 159 10.79 12.34 -3.41
C ALA A 159 10.82 10.97 -2.71
N TRP A 160 9.66 10.33 -2.51
CA TRP A 160 9.52 9.04 -1.84
C TRP A 160 9.41 7.91 -2.87
N ALA A 161 9.65 6.68 -2.40
CA ALA A 161 9.52 5.47 -3.19
C ALA A 161 8.56 4.51 -2.49
N TYR A 162 7.54 4.06 -3.19
CA TYR A 162 6.63 3.03 -2.75
C TYR A 162 7.10 1.68 -3.31
N LEU A 163 7.36 0.72 -2.43
CA LEU A 163 7.74 -0.65 -2.78
C LEU A 163 6.49 -1.52 -2.80
N HIS A 164 6.26 -2.20 -3.93
CA HIS A 164 5.25 -3.24 -4.11
C HIS A 164 5.91 -4.62 -3.95
N GLU A 165 5.51 -5.42 -2.95
CA GLU A 165 5.97 -6.80 -2.70
C GLU A 165 4.82 -7.82 -2.74
#